data_AF-A0A951A3D6-F1
#
_entry.id   AF-A0A951A3D6-F1
#
_cell.length_a   1.000
_cell.length_b   1.000
_cell.length_c   1.000
_cell.angle_alpha   90.00
_cell.angle_beta   90.00
_cell.angle_gamma   90.00
#
_symmetry.space_group_name_H-M   'P 1'
#
loop_
_entity.id
_entity.type
_entity.pdbx_description
1 polymer ?
#
loop_
_entity_poly.entity_id
_entity_poly.type
_entity_poly.pdbx_seq_one_letter_code
_entity_poly.pdbx_strand_id
1 'polypeptide(L)'
;DAAQLRILSNDTPAFESADAQATSLERDVSTKYQPAQDELLPEAQALEHERDVAEARHRGFELSEAAFQIGIVLSSISIVARARWLLSVGIGLGVVGALLGLNAYLLLVPLP
;
A
#
# COMPACT_ATOMS: atom_id res chain seq x y z
N ASP A 1 -2.99 -19.18 42.53
CA ASP A 1 -2.96 -17.71 42.45
C ASP A 1 -1.75 -17.17 41.69
N ALA A 2 -1.96 -16.74 40.44
CA ALA A 2 -0.92 -16.06 39.66
C ALA A 2 -0.55 -14.69 40.25
N ALA A 3 -1.46 -14.07 41.01
CA ALA A 3 -1.22 -12.81 41.72
C ALA A 3 -0.20 -12.96 42.86
N GLN A 4 -0.20 -14.09 43.58
CA GLN A 4 0.77 -14.33 44.66
C GLN A 4 2.16 -14.69 44.13
N LEU A 5 2.25 -15.42 43.01
CA LEU A 5 3.50 -15.68 42.29
C LEU A 5 4.16 -14.39 41.79
N ARG A 6 3.37 -13.40 41.37
CA ARG A 6 3.84 -12.09 40.89
C ARG A 6 4.37 -11.18 42.02
N ILE A 7 3.86 -11.35 43.24
CA ILE A 7 4.31 -10.61 44.43
C ILE A 7 5.59 -11.25 44.98
N LEU A 8 5.64 -12.58 45.09
CA LEU A 8 6.86 -13.31 45.50
C LEU A 8 8.02 -13.18 44.50
N SER A 9 7.74 -13.03 43.20
CA SER A 9 8.76 -12.78 42.18
C SER A 9 9.29 -11.35 42.19
N ASN A 10 8.54 -10.39 42.75
CA ASN A 10 8.93 -8.98 42.78
C ASN A 10 9.86 -8.66 43.97
N ASP A 11 9.87 -9.48 45.02
CA ASP A 11 10.65 -9.28 46.25
C ASP A 11 12.00 -10.05 46.28
N THR A 12 12.38 -10.72 45.19
CA THR A 12 13.64 -11.46 45.12
C THR A 12 14.77 -10.62 44.51
N PRO A 13 15.96 -10.51 45.15
CA PRO A 13 17.10 -9.73 44.62
C PRO A 13 17.65 -10.26 43.28
N ALA A 14 17.23 -11.47 42.89
CA ALA A 14 17.51 -12.05 41.58
C ALA A 14 16.69 -11.42 40.44
N PHE A 15 15.50 -10.86 40.71
CA PHE A 15 14.66 -10.22 39.69
C PHE A 15 15.17 -8.81 39.37
N GLU A 16 15.56 -8.02 40.36
CA GLU A 16 16.13 -6.68 40.16
C GLU A 16 17.43 -6.72 39.34
N SER A 17 18.24 -7.77 39.54
CA SER A 17 19.46 -8.01 38.74
C SER A 17 19.18 -8.56 37.35
N ALA A 18 18.12 -9.34 37.15
CA ALA A 18 17.65 -9.78 35.84
C ALA A 18 17.03 -8.63 35.02
N ASP A 19 16.29 -7.74 35.68
CA ASP A 19 15.69 -6.54 35.09
C ASP A 19 16.77 -5.49 34.75
N ALA A 20 17.78 -5.34 35.63
CA ALA A 20 18.96 -4.53 35.35
C ALA A 20 19.79 -5.08 34.17
N GLN A 21 19.95 -6.41 34.06
CA GLN A 21 20.60 -7.06 32.90
C GLN A 21 19.77 -6.92 31.62
N ALA A 22 18.44 -7.06 31.70
CA ALA A 22 17.55 -6.84 30.57
C ALA A 22 17.66 -5.41 30.06
N THR A 23 17.63 -4.43 30.96
CA THR A 23 17.78 -3.01 30.63
C THR A 23 19.16 -2.68 30.04
N SER A 24 20.25 -3.31 30.52
CA SER A 24 21.58 -3.10 29.92
C SER A 24 21.67 -3.70 28.52
N LEU A 25 21.12 -4.91 28.34
CA LEU A 25 21.13 -5.58 27.04
C LEU A 25 20.26 -4.83 26.02
N GLU A 26 19.12 -4.29 26.43
CA GLU A 26 18.29 -3.41 25.61
C GLU A 26 19.03 -2.13 25.20
N ARG A 27 19.80 -1.50 26.10
CA ARG A 27 20.64 -0.34 25.75
C ARG A 27 21.75 -0.70 24.77
N ASP A 28 22.44 -1.83 24.97
CA ASP A 28 23.52 -2.29 24.10
C ASP A 28 23.01 -2.62 22.70
N VAL A 29 21.86 -3.30 22.61
CA VAL A 29 21.14 -3.57 21.35
C VAL A 29 20.74 -2.24 20.71
N SER A 30 20.05 -1.36 21.43
CA SER A 30 19.59 -0.07 20.89
C SER A 30 20.76 0.80 20.39
N THR A 31 21.87 0.87 21.10
CA THR A 31 23.05 1.66 20.70
C THR A 31 23.72 1.07 19.46
N LYS A 32 23.76 -0.26 19.32
CA LYS A 32 24.40 -0.94 18.20
C LYS A 32 23.56 -0.91 16.92
N TYR A 33 22.23 -0.93 17.04
CA TYR A 33 21.31 -0.91 15.90
C TYR A 33 20.80 0.49 15.53
N GLN A 34 20.93 1.52 16.39
CA GLN A 34 20.62 2.91 16.04
C GLN A 34 21.29 3.39 14.74
N PRO A 35 22.62 3.26 14.54
CA PRO A 35 23.25 3.75 13.31
C PRO A 35 22.83 2.95 12.07
N ALA A 36 22.57 1.64 12.22
CA ALA A 36 22.04 0.82 11.13
C ALA A 36 20.60 1.21 10.78
N GLN A 37 19.79 1.57 11.75
CA GLN A 37 18.43 2.05 11.51
C GLN A 37 18.43 3.42 10.84
N ASP A 38 19.30 4.36 11.27
CA ASP A 38 19.40 5.70 10.68
C ASP A 38 19.85 5.69 9.21
N GLU A 39 20.62 4.68 8.78
CA GLU A 39 21.02 4.53 7.37
C GLU A 39 19.96 3.79 6.54
N LEU A 40 19.22 2.84 7.13
CA LEU A 40 18.19 2.06 6.45
C LEU A 40 16.83 2.77 6.34
N LEU A 41 16.51 3.66 7.30
CA LEU A 41 15.29 4.48 7.30
C LEU A 41 15.14 5.38 6.06
N PRO A 42 16.16 6.15 5.62
CA PRO A 42 16.03 6.99 4.43
C PRO A 42 15.93 6.18 3.14
N GLU A 43 16.60 5.03 3.06
CA GLU A 43 16.46 4.12 1.91
C GLU A 43 15.07 3.47 1.86
N ALA A 44 14.54 3.06 3.03
CA ALA A 44 13.18 2.56 3.14
C ALA A 44 12.13 3.62 2.76
N GLN A 45 12.31 4.87 3.19
CA GLN A 45 11.41 5.98 2.81
C GLN A 45 11.49 6.31 1.32
N ALA A 46 12.67 6.24 0.70
CA ALA A 46 12.83 6.46 -0.73
C ALA A 46 12.09 5.36 -1.55
N LEU A 47 12.22 4.10 -1.14
CA LEU A 47 11.48 2.99 -1.74
C LEU A 47 9.97 3.10 -1.53
N GLU A 48 9.54 3.62 -0.38
CA GLU A 48 8.13 3.85 -0.09
C GLU A 48 7.55 4.95 -0.99
N HIS A 49 8.29 6.03 -1.20
CA HIS A 49 7.88 7.11 -2.11
C HIS A 49 7.78 6.63 -3.57
N GLU A 50 8.73 5.80 -4.02
CA GLU A 50 8.71 5.23 -5.37
C GLU A 50 7.53 4.25 -5.54
N ARG A 51 7.23 3.44 -4.51
CA ARG A 51 6.06 2.57 -4.47
C ARG A 51 4.77 3.38 -4.55
N ASP A 52 4.63 4.44 -3.77
CA ASP A 52 3.41 5.24 -3.71
C ASP A 52 3.11 5.90 -5.07
N VAL A 53 4.15 6.35 -5.78
CA VAL A 53 4.04 6.87 -7.16
C VAL A 53 3.60 5.77 -8.13
N ALA A 54 4.15 4.56 -8.00
CA ALA A 54 3.77 3.42 -8.84
C ALA A 54 2.34 2.93 -8.55
N GLU A 55 1.92 2.97 -7.28
CA GLU A 55 0.59 2.58 -6.85
C GLU A 55 -0.48 3.56 -7.35
N ALA A 56 -0.16 4.86 -7.37
CA ALA A 56 -1.02 5.88 -7.98
C ALA A 56 -1.22 5.64 -9.49
N ARG A 57 -0.16 5.23 -10.22
CA ARG A 57 -0.27 4.81 -11.64
C ARG A 57 -1.17 3.61 -11.78
N HIS A 58 -0.95 2.60 -10.95
CA HIS A 58 -1.65 1.33 -11.02
C HIS A 58 -3.17 1.50 -10.94
N ARG A 59 -3.65 2.26 -9.93
CA ARG A 59 -5.07 2.56 -9.77
C ARG A 59 -5.70 3.23 -11.00
N GLY A 60 -4.99 4.18 -11.61
CA GLY A 60 -5.46 4.84 -12.84
C GLY A 60 -5.59 3.87 -14.02
N PHE A 61 -4.65 2.92 -14.15
CA PHE A 61 -4.70 1.88 -15.18
C PHE A 61 -5.83 0.87 -14.95
N GLU A 62 -6.09 0.46 -13.71
CA GLU A 62 -7.21 -0.42 -13.38
C GLU A 62 -8.56 0.20 -13.79
N LEU A 63 -8.75 1.50 -13.54
CA LEU A 63 -9.97 2.20 -13.93
C LEU A 63 -10.11 2.33 -15.45
N SER A 64 -8.99 2.58 -16.15
CA SER A 64 -8.93 2.57 -17.61
C SER A 64 -9.29 1.20 -18.18
N GLU A 65 -8.71 0.12 -17.64
CA GLU A 65 -9.00 -1.26 -18.05
C GLU A 65 -10.48 -1.59 -17.89
N ALA A 66 -11.06 -1.27 -16.73
CA ALA A 66 -12.48 -1.49 -16.46
C ALA A 66 -13.38 -0.73 -17.45
N ALA A 67 -13.05 0.53 -17.77
CA ALA A 67 -13.79 1.32 -18.75
C ALA A 67 -13.73 0.70 -20.16
N PHE A 68 -12.55 0.24 -20.59
CA PHE A 68 -12.39 -0.46 -21.86
C PHE A 68 -13.16 -1.77 -21.90
N GLN A 69 -13.12 -2.57 -20.83
CA GLN A 69 -13.83 -3.84 -20.77
C GLN A 69 -15.33 -3.65 -20.96
N ILE A 70 -15.93 -2.70 -20.23
CA ILE A 70 -17.36 -2.38 -20.38
C ILE A 70 -17.63 -1.83 -21.79
N GLY A 71 -16.75 -0.97 -22.32
CA GLY A 71 -16.92 -0.38 -23.65
C GLY A 71 -16.93 -1.43 -24.76
N ILE A 72 -16.00 -2.40 -24.69
CA ILE A 72 -15.89 -3.51 -25.63
C ILE A 72 -17.11 -4.44 -25.51
N VAL A 73 -17.56 -4.76 -24.29
CA VAL A 73 -18.75 -5.59 -24.06
C VAL A 73 -20.01 -4.92 -24.61
N LEU A 74 -20.21 -3.63 -24.33
CA LEU A 74 -21.33 -2.86 -24.87
C LEU A 74 -21.29 -2.76 -26.41
N SER A 75 -20.09 -2.60 -26.98
CA SER A 75 -19.89 -2.60 -28.42
C SER A 75 -20.30 -3.94 -29.05
N SER A 76 -19.89 -5.06 -28.45
CA SER A 76 -20.30 -6.40 -28.90
C SER A 76 -21.82 -6.60 -28.84
N ILE A 77 -22.45 -6.21 -27.73
CA ILE A 77 -23.92 -6.28 -27.56
C ILE A 77 -24.65 -5.37 -28.56
N SER A 78 -24.08 -4.21 -28.89
CA SER A 78 -24.69 -3.27 -29.84
C SER A 78 -24.90 -3.88 -31.23
N ILE A 79 -23.98 -4.75 -31.66
CA ILE A 79 -24.06 -5.45 -32.95
C ILE A 79 -25.23 -6.43 -32.94
N VAL A 80 -25.35 -7.22 -31.86
CA VAL A 80 -26.42 -8.21 -31.68
C VAL A 80 -27.78 -7.53 -31.59
N ALA A 81 -27.88 -6.43 -30.83
CA ALA A 81 -29.11 -5.68 -30.62
C ALA A 81 -29.50 -4.76 -31.80
N ARG A 82 -28.62 -4.60 -32.82
CA ARG A 82 -28.73 -3.60 -33.90
C ARG A 82 -29.05 -2.19 -33.38
N ALA A 83 -28.55 -1.86 -32.20
CA ALA A 83 -28.85 -0.62 -31.50
C ALA A 83 -27.65 0.33 -31.61
N ARG A 84 -27.73 1.30 -32.54
CA ARG A 84 -26.64 2.26 -32.80
C ARG A 84 -26.27 3.11 -31.59
N TRP A 85 -27.23 3.35 -30.68
CA TRP A 85 -26.98 4.12 -29.46
C TRP A 85 -26.02 3.38 -28.50
N LEU A 86 -26.14 2.05 -28.38
CA LEU A 86 -25.23 1.23 -27.58
C LEU A 86 -23.79 1.30 -28.11
N LEU A 87 -23.64 1.36 -29.43
CA LEU A 87 -22.33 1.54 -30.06
C LEU A 87 -21.72 2.89 -29.69
N SER A 88 -22.50 3.97 -29.75
CA SER A 88 -22.03 5.30 -29.34
C SER A 88 -21.62 5.34 -27.87
N VAL A 89 -22.37 4.68 -26.98
CA VAL A 89 -22.00 4.57 -25.56
C VAL A 89 -20.71 3.76 -25.39
N GLY A 90 -20.58 2.61 -26.08
CA GLY A 90 -19.37 1.80 -26.02
C GLY A 90 -18.13 2.52 -26.53
N ILE A 91 -18.25 3.27 -27.64
CA ILE A 91 -17.17 4.13 -28.17
C ILE A 91 -16.84 5.24 -27.16
N GLY A 92 -17.86 5.91 -26.60
CA GLY A 92 -17.65 6.94 -25.58
C GLY A 92 -16.88 6.41 -24.38
N LEU A 93 -17.22 5.21 -23.91
CA LEU A 93 -16.55 4.57 -22.79
C LEU A 93 -15.12 4.14 -23.15
N GLY A 94 -14.87 3.71 -24.38
CA GLY A 94 -13.52 3.45 -24.89
C GLY A 94 -12.66 4.71 -24.96
N VAL A 95 -13.22 5.85 -25.39
CA VAL A 95 -12.52 7.14 -25.37
C VAL A 95 -12.19 7.56 -23.93
N VAL A 96 -13.16 7.42 -23.01
CA VAL A 96 -12.95 7.68 -21.58
C VAL A 96 -11.83 6.79 -21.04
N GLY A 97 -11.88 5.48 -21.28
CA GLY A 97 -10.81 4.55 -20.92
C GLY A 97 -9.44 5.00 -21.45
N ALA A 98 -9.35 5.39 -22.73
CA ALA A 98 -8.10 5.87 -23.32
C ALA A 98 -7.55 7.12 -22.63
N LEU A 99 -8.43 8.08 -22.29
CA LEU A 99 -8.04 9.29 -21.57
C LEU A 99 -7.58 8.99 -20.16
N LEU A 100 -8.24 8.06 -19.46
CA LEU A 100 -7.81 7.62 -18.13
C LEU A 100 -6.48 6.89 -18.17
N GLY A 101 -6.27 6.00 -19.13
CA GLY A 101 -4.99 5.30 -19.32
C GLY A 101 -3.86 6.28 -19.66
N LEU A 102 -4.14 7.29 -20.49
CA LEU A 102 -3.17 8.34 -20.80
C LEU A 102 -2.86 9.21 -19.57
N ASN A 103 -3.88 9.56 -18.78
CA ASN A 103 -3.69 10.28 -17.53
C ASN A 103 -2.87 9.45 -16.51
N ALA A 104 -3.15 8.16 -16.39
CA ALA A 104 -2.42 7.24 -15.52
C ALA A 104 -0.96 7.08 -15.96
N TYR A 105 -0.70 7.04 -17.27
CA TYR A 105 0.66 6.99 -17.84
C TYR A 105 1.44 8.28 -17.57
N LEU A 106 0.82 9.44 -17.78
CA LEU A 106 1.46 10.74 -17.63
C LEU A 106 1.50 11.25 -16.18
N LEU A 107 0.80 10.59 -15.26
CA LEU A 107 0.66 11.01 -13.85
C LEU A 107 0.17 12.45 -13.67
N LEU A 108 -0.63 12.94 -14.62
CA LEU A 108 -1.04 14.35 -14.68
C LEU A 108 -2.02 14.73 -13.55
N VAL A 109 -2.86 13.79 -13.11
CA VAL A 109 -3.82 13.98 -12.03
C VAL A 109 -3.74 12.79 -11.07
N PRO A 110 -3.30 12.98 -9.81
CA PRO A 110 -3.46 11.97 -8.77
C PRO A 110 -4.96 11.79 -8.52
N LEU A 111 -5.48 10.62 -8.87
CA LEU A 111 -6.83 10.21 -8.50
C LEU A 111 -6.81 9.89 -6.99
N PRO A 112 -7.78 10.42 -6.20
CA PRO A 112 -7.80 10.26 -4.75
C PRO A 112 -7.94 8.79 -4.31
#